data_AF-N6TSE3-F1
#
_entry.id   AF-N6TSE3-F1
#
_cell.length_a   1.000
_cell.length_b   1.000
_cell.length_c   1.000
_cell.angle_alpha   90.00
_cell.angle_beta   90.00
_cell.angle_gamma   90.00
#
_symmetry.space_group_name_H-M   'P 1'
#
loop_
_entity.id
_entity.type
_entity.pdbx_description
1 polymer ?
#
loop_
_entity_poly.entity_id
_entity_poly.type
_entity_poly.pdbx_seq_one_letter_code
_entity_poly.pdbx_strand_id
1 'polypeptide(L)'
;MIKQKGKEKAGKWDVPIPKVRAQADSEVMRVVRLGKTKRKAWKRMVTKVTFVGDGFTRKPPKFERFIRPMPLRFKKAHVTHPELKATFHLPIIGVKKNPSSAMYTSLGVITKGTVIEVNIPELGLVTQAGKVVWGKYAQVTNNPETDGCINAVDENGKIHRLRRECPADHCGAGVFMAAMEDRHYCGKCGYTL
;
A
#
# COMPACT_ATOMS: atom_id res chain seq x y z
N MET A 1 -2.29 -5.59 -29.73
CA MET A 1 -1.17 -5.21 -28.82
C MET A 1 -1.36 -3.92 -28.01
N ILE A 2 -2.28 -3.00 -28.36
CA ILE A 2 -2.47 -1.72 -27.63
C ILE A 2 -3.14 -1.88 -26.24
N LYS A 3 -4.00 -2.89 -26.06
CA LYS A 3 -4.71 -3.14 -24.79
C LYS A 3 -3.79 -3.63 -23.65
N GLN A 4 -2.62 -4.21 -23.95
CA GLN A 4 -1.62 -4.58 -22.93
C GLN A 4 -0.85 -3.35 -22.42
N LYS A 5 -0.51 -2.39 -23.29
CA LYS A 5 0.12 -1.11 -22.91
C LYS A 5 -0.76 -0.24 -21.99
N GLY A 6 -2.09 -0.42 -22.03
CA GLY A 6 -3.03 0.29 -21.14
C GLY A 6 -2.95 -0.14 -19.66
N LYS A 7 -2.55 -1.39 -19.37
CA LYS A 7 -2.38 -1.87 -17.99
C LYS A 7 -1.09 -1.37 -17.32
N GLU A 8 -0.13 -0.88 -18.07
CA GLU A 8 1.10 -0.25 -17.55
C GLU A 8 0.92 1.21 -17.10
N LYS A 9 -0.28 1.78 -17.21
CA LYS A 9 -0.51 3.21 -16.92
C LYS A 9 -0.65 3.56 -15.43
N ALA A 10 -0.77 2.58 -14.54
CA ALA A 10 -0.77 2.83 -13.10
C ALA A 10 0.66 3.10 -12.63
N GLY A 11 0.89 4.27 -12.02
CA GLY A 11 2.19 4.80 -11.60
C GLY A 11 3.20 3.69 -11.32
N LYS A 12 4.19 3.57 -12.21
CA LYS A 12 5.30 2.66 -12.02
C LYS A 12 6.02 3.18 -10.75
N TRP A 13 6.22 2.33 -9.78
CA TRP A 13 7.17 2.60 -8.72
C TRP A 13 8.31 1.65 -9.02
N ASP A 14 9.54 2.15 -9.07
CA ASP A 14 10.67 1.24 -9.10
C ASP A 14 10.81 0.69 -7.68
N VAL A 15 10.58 -0.61 -7.54
CA VAL A 15 10.49 -1.24 -6.22
C VAL A 15 11.35 -2.50 -6.26
N PRO A 16 12.02 -2.86 -5.15
CA PRO A 16 12.88 -4.04 -5.09
C PRO A 16 12.21 -5.32 -5.61
N ILE A 17 10.90 -5.47 -5.36
CA ILE A 17 10.09 -6.57 -5.86
C ILE A 17 9.01 -6.02 -6.82
N PRO A 18 9.29 -5.94 -8.13
CA PRO A 18 8.38 -5.31 -9.10
C PRO A 18 7.21 -6.20 -9.50
N LYS A 19 7.40 -7.53 -9.55
CA LYS A 19 6.35 -8.50 -9.89
C LYS A 19 6.08 -9.40 -8.69
N VAL A 20 4.87 -9.29 -8.17
CA VAL A 20 4.38 -10.16 -7.09
C VAL A 20 3.30 -11.05 -7.67
N ARG A 21 3.20 -12.28 -7.14
CA ARG A 21 2.08 -13.18 -7.42
C ARG A 21 0.75 -12.46 -7.12
N ALA A 22 -0.14 -12.45 -8.10
CA ALA A 22 -1.49 -11.96 -7.91
C ALA A 22 -2.24 -12.89 -6.93
N GLN A 23 -2.88 -12.32 -5.93
CA GLN A 23 -3.72 -13.06 -4.99
C GLN A 23 -5.18 -13.03 -5.46
N ALA A 24 -5.84 -14.18 -5.41
CA ALA A 24 -7.27 -14.26 -5.68
C ALA A 24 -8.05 -13.72 -4.47
N ASP A 25 -9.21 -13.11 -4.73
CA ASP A 25 -10.06 -12.57 -3.66
C ASP A 25 -10.51 -13.63 -2.64
N SER A 26 -10.64 -14.89 -3.07
CA SER A 26 -10.95 -16.01 -2.19
C SER A 26 -9.82 -16.35 -1.20
N GLU A 27 -8.57 -16.05 -1.56
CA GLU A 27 -7.40 -16.28 -0.70
C GLU A 27 -7.28 -15.19 0.37
N VAL A 28 -7.64 -13.95 0.00
CA VAL A 28 -7.55 -12.77 0.88
C VAL A 28 -8.79 -12.63 1.77
N MET A 29 -9.95 -13.06 1.27
CA MET A 29 -11.23 -12.88 1.94
C MET A 29 -12.03 -14.16 2.06
N ARG A 30 -12.21 -14.61 3.29
CA ARG A 30 -13.11 -15.72 3.63
C ARG A 30 -14.56 -15.25 3.68
N VAL A 31 -15.47 -16.04 3.11
CA VAL A 31 -16.91 -15.80 3.21
C VAL A 31 -17.42 -16.16 4.62
N VAL A 32 -18.15 -15.24 5.25
CA VAL A 32 -18.80 -15.48 6.55
C VAL A 32 -20.31 -15.66 6.33
N ARG A 33 -20.83 -16.82 6.73
CA ARG A 33 -22.25 -17.16 6.67
C ARG A 33 -22.95 -16.78 7.98
N LEU A 34 -24.13 -16.18 7.88
CA LEU A 34 -24.90 -15.60 8.97
C LEU A 34 -26.35 -16.11 9.01
N GLY A 35 -26.98 -15.91 10.16
CA GLY A 35 -28.36 -16.33 10.47
C GLY A 35 -28.42 -17.76 11.00
N LYS A 36 -29.55 -18.13 11.61
CA LYS A 36 -29.77 -19.47 12.20
C LYS A 36 -29.48 -20.59 11.20
N THR A 37 -29.95 -20.43 9.96
CA THR A 37 -29.78 -21.40 8.87
C THR A 37 -28.51 -21.19 8.02
N LYS A 38 -27.66 -20.19 8.36
CA LYS A 38 -26.40 -19.87 7.65
C LYS A 38 -26.55 -19.60 6.13
N ARG A 39 -27.73 -19.24 5.64
CA ARG A 39 -27.97 -18.97 4.21
C ARG A 39 -27.44 -17.59 3.74
N LYS A 40 -27.20 -16.63 4.64
CA LYS A 40 -26.78 -15.27 4.28
C LYS A 40 -25.26 -15.16 4.27
N ALA A 41 -24.66 -14.88 3.12
CA ALA A 41 -23.20 -14.92 2.92
C ALA A 41 -22.61 -13.59 2.42
N TRP A 42 -23.14 -12.45 2.88
CA TRP A 42 -22.75 -11.12 2.37
C TRP A 42 -21.49 -10.55 3.04
N LYS A 43 -21.10 -11.07 4.21
CA LYS A 43 -19.89 -10.65 4.92
C LYS A 43 -18.64 -11.35 4.40
N ARG A 44 -17.52 -10.64 4.49
CA ARG A 44 -16.18 -11.10 4.09
C ARG A 44 -15.21 -10.82 5.25
N MET A 45 -14.48 -11.84 5.67
CA MET A 45 -13.42 -11.72 6.68
C MET A 45 -12.07 -11.72 6.00
N VAL A 46 -11.25 -10.73 6.29
CA VAL A 46 -9.87 -10.67 5.78
C VAL A 46 -9.04 -11.70 6.54
N THR A 47 -8.34 -12.57 5.80
CA THR A 47 -7.47 -13.63 6.33
C THR A 47 -6.00 -13.23 6.36
N LYS A 48 -5.62 -12.20 5.60
CA LYS A 48 -4.26 -11.63 5.56
C LYS A 48 -4.07 -10.57 6.64
N VAL A 49 -2.81 -10.24 6.91
CA VAL A 49 -2.44 -9.17 7.83
C VAL A 49 -2.96 -7.83 7.32
N THR A 50 -3.40 -6.98 8.24
CA THR A 50 -3.95 -5.66 7.96
C THR A 50 -3.30 -4.61 8.84
N PHE A 51 -3.13 -3.41 8.29
CA PHE A 51 -2.87 -2.21 9.06
C PHE A 51 -4.16 -1.40 9.18
N VAL A 52 -4.35 -0.86 10.37
CA VAL A 52 -5.51 -0.06 10.72
C VAL A 52 -5.00 1.08 11.58
N GLY A 53 -5.25 2.33 11.16
CA GLY A 53 -4.80 3.51 11.88
C GLY A 53 -5.41 3.65 13.27
N ASP A 54 -4.80 4.49 14.12
CA ASP A 54 -5.13 4.59 15.54
C ASP A 54 -6.56 5.07 15.83
N GLY A 55 -7.17 5.83 14.90
CA GLY A 55 -8.57 6.29 15.00
C GLY A 55 -9.62 5.28 14.56
N PHE A 56 -9.30 3.99 14.44
CA PHE A 56 -10.27 3.02 13.91
C PHE A 56 -11.29 2.53 14.94
N THR A 57 -12.54 2.92 14.72
CA THR A 57 -13.70 2.36 15.40
C THR A 57 -14.39 1.33 14.51
N ARG A 58 -14.76 0.17 15.07
CA ARG A 58 -15.53 -0.83 14.32
C ARG A 58 -16.93 -0.30 14.02
N LYS A 59 -17.39 -0.52 12.79
CA LYS A 59 -18.79 -0.24 12.41
C LYS A 59 -19.72 -1.23 13.13
N PRO A 60 -20.97 -0.85 13.42
CA PRO A 60 -21.94 -1.77 13.98
C PRO A 60 -22.06 -3.05 13.13
N PRO A 61 -22.24 -4.24 13.75
CA PRO A 61 -22.18 -5.53 13.03
C PRO A 61 -23.13 -5.64 11.84
N LYS A 62 -24.25 -4.90 11.83
CA LYS A 62 -25.22 -4.89 10.73
C LYS A 62 -24.68 -4.18 9.46
N PHE A 63 -23.76 -3.23 9.60
CA PHE A 63 -23.19 -2.44 8.50
C PHE A 63 -21.75 -2.85 8.15
N GLU A 64 -21.11 -3.67 8.98
CA GLU A 64 -19.76 -4.19 8.72
C GLU A 64 -19.81 -5.36 7.71
N ARG A 65 -19.49 -5.06 6.44
CA ARG A 65 -19.33 -6.07 5.38
C ARG A 65 -17.95 -6.74 5.41
N PHE A 66 -16.89 -5.93 5.55
CA PHE A 66 -15.50 -6.39 5.59
C PHE A 66 -15.01 -6.41 7.03
N ILE A 67 -14.77 -7.61 7.55
CA ILE A 67 -14.30 -7.85 8.90
C ILE A 67 -12.77 -7.96 8.87
N ARG A 68 -12.10 -7.07 9.60
CA ARG A 68 -10.65 -7.12 9.83
C ARG A 68 -10.42 -7.61 11.27
N PRO A 69 -10.04 -8.88 11.52
CA PRO A 69 -9.94 -9.41 12.87
C PRO A 69 -8.76 -8.78 13.63
N MET A 70 -8.91 -8.55 14.94
CA MET A 70 -7.90 -7.87 15.76
C MET A 70 -6.52 -8.56 15.78
N PRO A 71 -6.41 -9.90 15.85
CA PRO A 71 -5.11 -10.58 15.84
C PRO A 71 -4.29 -10.35 14.58
N LEU A 72 -4.95 -10.02 13.46
CA LEU A 72 -4.29 -9.73 12.19
C LEU A 72 -4.06 -8.23 11.97
N ARG A 73 -4.26 -7.39 13.01
CA ARG A 73 -4.02 -5.95 12.94
C ARG A 73 -2.64 -5.62 13.50
N PHE A 74 -1.71 -5.35 12.60
CA PHE A 74 -0.34 -5.01 12.96
C PHE A 74 -0.18 -3.49 12.93
N LYS A 75 0.63 -2.97 13.86
CA LYS A 75 0.94 -1.53 13.96
C LYS A 75 2.40 -1.19 13.66
N LYS A 76 3.27 -2.19 13.67
CA LYS A 76 4.72 -2.02 13.54
C LYS A 76 5.26 -2.99 12.48
N ALA A 77 6.38 -2.64 11.87
CA ALA A 77 7.09 -3.44 10.90
C ALA A 77 8.60 -3.46 11.23
N HIS A 78 9.26 -4.56 10.88
CA HIS A 78 10.71 -4.66 10.89
C HIS A 78 11.22 -4.15 9.55
N VAL A 79 11.85 -2.98 9.56
CA VAL A 79 12.35 -2.30 8.36
C VAL A 79 13.86 -2.45 8.32
N THR A 80 14.35 -3.09 7.26
CA THR A 80 15.79 -3.24 7.01
C THR A 80 16.26 -2.11 6.12
N HIS A 81 17.30 -1.40 6.56
CA HIS A 81 17.96 -0.37 5.75
C HIS A 81 19.24 -0.94 5.12
N PRO A 82 19.32 -1.09 3.78
CA PRO A 82 20.45 -1.76 3.13
C PRO A 82 21.80 -1.09 3.35
N GLU A 83 21.86 0.25 3.41
CA GLU A 83 23.13 0.98 3.60
C GLU A 83 23.69 0.82 5.02
N LEU A 84 22.82 0.89 6.03
CA LEU A 84 23.19 0.76 7.44
C LEU A 84 23.30 -0.71 7.86
N LYS A 85 22.80 -1.65 7.03
CA LYS A 85 22.72 -3.08 7.29
C LYS A 85 22.09 -3.41 8.65
N ALA A 86 21.14 -2.57 9.08
CA ALA A 86 20.46 -2.67 10.36
C ALA A 86 18.94 -2.77 10.16
N THR A 87 18.29 -3.42 11.13
CA THR A 87 16.84 -3.61 11.16
C THR A 87 16.22 -2.82 12.31
N PHE A 88 15.20 -2.03 12.01
CA PHE A 88 14.51 -1.20 12.99
C PHE A 88 13.05 -1.64 13.13
N HIS A 89 12.53 -1.64 14.37
CA HIS A 89 11.14 -1.99 14.65
C HIS A 89 10.26 -0.75 14.70
N LEU A 90 9.87 -0.27 13.52
CA LEU A 90 9.26 1.05 13.33
C LEU A 90 7.72 0.98 13.27
N PRO A 91 7.01 2.02 13.75
CA PRO A 91 5.57 2.10 13.60
C PRO A 91 5.16 2.44 12.16
N ILE A 92 4.09 1.78 11.70
CA ILE A 92 3.49 2.01 10.39
C ILE A 92 2.56 3.23 10.49
N ILE A 93 2.70 4.16 9.56
CA ILE A 93 1.81 5.32 9.41
C ILE A 93 0.62 4.95 8.52
N GLY A 94 0.88 4.26 7.41
CA GLY A 94 -0.14 3.94 6.43
C GLY A 94 0.29 2.96 5.36
N VAL A 95 -0.70 2.40 4.66
CA VAL A 95 -0.49 1.57 3.46
C VAL A 95 -0.71 2.45 2.24
N LYS A 96 0.29 2.57 1.37
CA LYS A 96 0.20 3.41 0.16
C LYS A 96 -0.26 2.65 -1.06
N LYS A 97 0.24 1.42 -1.25
CA LYS A 97 -0.07 0.64 -2.45
C LYS A 97 0.01 -0.86 -2.17
N ASN A 98 -1.09 -1.57 -2.39
CA ASN A 98 -1.07 -3.01 -2.53
C ASN A 98 -0.98 -3.37 -4.03
N PRO A 99 -0.07 -4.29 -4.45
CA PRO A 99 0.11 -4.65 -5.85
C PRO A 99 -1.08 -5.39 -6.46
N SER A 100 -1.92 -6.07 -5.66
CA SER A 100 -3.03 -6.87 -6.18
C SER A 100 -4.27 -6.02 -6.50
N SER A 101 -4.66 -5.09 -5.63
CA SER A 101 -5.82 -4.21 -5.89
C SER A 101 -5.79 -2.92 -5.07
N ALA A 102 -6.41 -1.86 -5.60
CA ALA A 102 -6.61 -0.61 -4.86
C ALA A 102 -7.56 -0.79 -3.66
N MET A 103 -8.52 -1.71 -3.76
CA MET A 103 -9.43 -2.06 -2.66
C MET A 103 -8.65 -2.56 -1.43
N TYR A 104 -7.60 -3.35 -1.65
CA TYR A 104 -6.73 -3.85 -0.58
C TYR A 104 -5.91 -2.75 0.05
N THR A 105 -5.48 -1.75 -0.72
CA THR A 105 -4.89 -0.52 -0.17
C THR A 105 -5.86 0.18 0.78
N SER A 106 -7.11 0.41 0.37
CA SER A 106 -8.12 1.09 1.22
C SER A 106 -8.49 0.30 2.47
N LEU A 107 -8.49 -1.04 2.40
CA LEU A 107 -8.72 -1.90 3.56
C LEU A 107 -7.46 -2.04 4.45
N GLY A 108 -6.31 -1.60 3.97
CA GLY A 108 -5.03 -1.72 4.66
C GLY A 108 -4.48 -3.13 4.67
N VAL A 109 -4.81 -3.98 3.69
CA VAL A 109 -4.28 -5.35 3.62
C VAL A 109 -2.81 -5.32 3.23
N ILE A 110 -1.99 -5.98 4.02
CA ILE A 110 -0.55 -6.10 3.84
C ILE A 110 -0.24 -7.50 3.33
N THR A 111 0.26 -7.53 2.11
CA THR A 111 0.75 -8.74 1.43
C THR A 111 2.17 -8.49 0.94
N LYS A 112 2.86 -9.55 0.49
CA LYS A 112 4.16 -9.41 -0.15
C LYS A 112 4.13 -8.33 -1.24
N GLY A 113 5.15 -7.47 -1.25
CA GLY A 113 5.32 -6.33 -2.14
C GLY A 113 4.39 -5.14 -1.92
N THR A 114 3.61 -5.13 -0.83
CA THR A 114 2.86 -3.94 -0.41
C THR A 114 3.84 -2.84 -0.02
N VAL A 115 3.56 -1.61 -0.46
CA VAL A 115 4.31 -0.41 -0.09
C VAL A 115 3.63 0.25 1.10
N ILE A 116 4.39 0.37 2.19
CA ILE A 116 3.97 0.97 3.44
C ILE A 116 4.78 2.24 3.71
N GLU A 117 4.17 3.18 4.43
CA GLU A 117 4.82 4.35 4.97
C GLU A 117 5.10 4.10 6.45
N VAL A 118 6.37 4.21 6.84
CA VAL A 118 6.86 3.95 8.20
C VAL A 118 7.41 5.23 8.79
N ASN A 119 7.15 5.45 10.07
CA ASN A 119 7.67 6.60 10.80
C ASN A 119 9.14 6.37 11.15
N ILE A 120 9.98 7.38 10.93
CA ILE A 120 11.44 7.29 11.12
C ILE A 120 11.95 8.39 12.06
N PRO A 121 11.60 8.34 13.35
CA PRO A 121 12.17 9.29 14.30
C PRO A 121 13.64 8.97 14.62
N GLU A 122 14.04 7.69 14.56
CA GLU A 122 15.34 7.22 15.07
C GLU A 122 16.49 7.28 14.06
N LEU A 123 16.24 7.37 12.75
CA LEU A 123 17.32 7.43 11.75
C LEU A 123 17.86 8.85 11.52
N GLY A 124 17.22 9.89 12.10
CA GLY A 124 17.73 11.27 12.03
C GLY A 124 17.95 11.79 10.60
N LEU A 125 17.22 11.27 9.62
CA LEU A 125 17.41 11.62 8.21
C LEU A 125 16.95 13.06 7.97
N VAL A 126 17.90 13.91 7.58
CA VAL A 126 17.67 15.31 7.24
C VAL A 126 17.88 15.51 5.75
N THR A 127 16.92 16.15 5.09
CA THR A 127 17.07 16.55 3.68
C THR A 127 18.18 17.59 3.54
N GLN A 128 18.74 17.76 2.33
CA GLN A 128 19.72 18.82 2.05
C GLN A 128 19.22 20.23 2.42
N ALA A 129 17.89 20.41 2.50
CA ALA A 129 17.23 21.66 2.91
C ALA A 129 17.02 21.78 4.44
N GLY A 130 17.61 20.90 5.27
CA GLY A 130 17.50 20.95 6.73
C GLY A 130 16.17 20.45 7.31
N LYS A 131 15.21 20.01 6.47
CA LYS A 131 13.93 19.45 6.95
C LYS A 131 14.10 18.00 7.40
N VAL A 132 13.59 17.70 8.60
CA VAL A 132 13.58 16.35 9.18
C VAL A 132 12.56 15.48 8.44
N VAL A 133 12.99 14.31 7.99
CA VAL A 133 12.13 13.31 7.35
C VAL A 133 11.50 12.45 8.43
N TRP A 134 10.19 12.56 8.59
CA TRP A 134 9.42 11.79 9.59
C TRP A 134 8.81 10.51 9.02
N GLY A 135 8.83 10.32 7.70
CA GLY A 135 8.24 9.14 7.07
C GLY A 135 8.99 8.71 5.83
N LYS A 136 9.11 7.40 5.63
CA LYS A 136 9.71 6.83 4.41
C LYS A 136 8.95 5.61 3.94
N TYR A 137 9.14 5.30 2.66
CA TYR A 137 8.47 4.17 2.03
C TYR A 137 9.31 2.91 2.19
N ALA A 138 8.66 1.85 2.63
CA ALA A 138 9.26 0.52 2.69
C ALA A 138 8.39 -0.46 1.92
N GLN A 139 9.01 -1.44 1.27
CA GLN A 139 8.31 -2.52 0.60
C GLN A 139 8.36 -3.78 1.46
N VAL A 140 7.20 -4.39 1.71
CA VAL A 140 7.10 -5.66 2.42
C VAL A 140 7.67 -6.79 1.56
N THR A 141 8.59 -7.58 2.12
CA THR A 141 9.32 -8.61 1.36
C THR A 141 8.82 -10.03 1.65
N ASN A 142 8.22 -10.24 2.82
CA ASN A 142 7.78 -11.55 3.29
C ASN A 142 6.26 -11.76 3.14
N ASN A 143 5.79 -12.92 3.59
CA ASN A 143 4.37 -13.27 3.69
C ASN A 143 3.96 -13.16 5.17
N PRO A 144 3.41 -12.00 5.59
CA PRO A 144 3.19 -11.74 7.02
C PRO A 144 2.15 -12.66 7.66
N GLU A 145 1.26 -13.28 6.86
CA GLU A 145 0.27 -14.24 7.34
C GLU A 145 0.86 -15.59 7.82
N THR A 146 2.02 -16.00 7.31
CA THR A 146 2.70 -17.25 7.72
C THR A 146 3.69 -17.00 8.83
N ASP A 147 4.39 -15.86 8.78
CA ASP A 147 5.54 -15.60 9.61
C ASP A 147 5.16 -14.91 10.93
N GLY A 148 3.98 -14.26 10.97
CA GLY A 148 3.54 -13.49 12.13
C GLY A 148 4.30 -12.17 12.32
N CYS A 149 5.15 -11.78 11.37
CA CYS A 149 5.92 -10.53 11.38
C CYS A 149 5.82 -9.83 10.02
N ILE A 150 5.87 -8.50 10.02
CA ILE A 150 5.99 -7.71 8.77
C ILE A 150 7.46 -7.34 8.60
N ASN A 151 8.12 -7.95 7.62
CA ASN A 151 9.48 -7.61 7.23
C ASN A 151 9.44 -6.77 5.96
N ALA A 152 10.06 -5.60 6.00
CA ALA A 152 10.11 -4.67 4.91
C ALA A 152 11.54 -4.18 4.67
N VAL A 153 11.80 -3.76 3.44
CA VAL A 153 13.06 -3.14 3.03
C VAL A 153 12.78 -1.72 2.58
N ASP A 154 13.60 -0.82 3.08
CA ASP A 154 13.57 0.60 2.76
C ASP A 154 14.81 0.94 1.93
N GLU A 155 14.64 1.29 0.65
CA GLU A 155 15.75 1.65 -0.24
C GLU A 155 15.74 3.16 -0.53
N ASN A 156 16.81 3.84 -0.07
CA ASN A 156 17.16 5.23 -0.38
C ASN A 156 17.24 5.45 -1.90
N GLY A 157 16.13 5.80 -2.54
CA GLY A 157 16.14 6.30 -3.92
C GLY A 157 15.90 5.28 -5.03
N LYS A 158 15.22 4.15 -4.77
CA LYS A 158 14.57 3.39 -5.85
C LYS A 158 13.06 3.49 -5.83
N ILE A 159 12.44 3.67 -4.67
CA ILE A 159 10.98 3.87 -4.55
C ILE A 159 10.59 5.29 -5.00
N HIS A 160 10.85 5.59 -6.26
CA HIS A 160 10.43 6.81 -6.94
C HIS A 160 9.08 6.58 -7.59
N ARG A 161 8.17 7.55 -7.39
CA ARG A 161 6.90 7.61 -8.10
C ARG A 161 7.21 8.02 -9.55
N LEU A 162 7.23 7.08 -10.50
CA LEU A 162 7.72 7.31 -11.87
C LEU A 162 6.85 8.27 -12.70
N ARG A 163 5.70 8.74 -12.19
CA ARG A 163 4.87 9.74 -12.85
C ARG A 163 4.38 10.81 -11.88
N ARG A 164 4.50 12.06 -12.30
CA ARG A 164 4.01 13.26 -11.62
C ARG A 164 2.47 13.26 -11.64
N GLU A 165 1.84 13.64 -10.53
CA GLU A 165 0.39 13.87 -10.47
C GLU A 165 0.04 15.20 -11.14
N CYS A 166 -1.12 15.26 -11.79
CA CYS A 166 -1.59 16.50 -12.42
C CYS A 166 -1.90 17.53 -11.32
N PRO A 167 -1.38 18.77 -11.42
CA PRO A 167 -1.63 19.80 -10.42
C PRO A 167 -3.01 20.46 -10.54
N ALA A 168 -3.80 20.12 -11.57
CA ALA A 168 -5.09 20.76 -11.80
C ALA A 168 -6.15 20.24 -10.83
N ASP A 169 -6.91 21.15 -10.20
CA ASP A 169 -7.87 20.82 -9.13
C ASP A 169 -8.97 19.83 -9.53
N HIS A 170 -9.34 19.80 -10.82
CA HIS A 170 -10.32 18.85 -11.37
C HIS A 170 -9.72 17.46 -11.67
N CYS A 171 -8.39 17.34 -11.63
CA CYS A 171 -7.62 16.12 -11.77
C CYS A 171 -7.09 15.68 -10.40
N GLY A 172 -7.99 15.19 -9.54
CA GLY A 172 -7.65 14.76 -8.18
C GLY A 172 -6.57 13.68 -8.08
N ALA A 173 -6.18 13.37 -6.83
CA ALA A 173 -5.12 12.42 -6.48
C ALA A 173 -5.30 11.07 -7.23
N GLY A 174 -4.32 10.71 -8.07
CA GLY A 174 -4.37 9.54 -8.94
C GLY A 174 -4.48 9.81 -10.45
N VAL A 175 -4.64 11.07 -10.88
CA VAL A 175 -4.49 11.46 -12.30
C VAL A 175 -3.03 11.79 -12.58
N PHE A 176 -2.35 10.92 -13.33
CA PHE A 176 -0.91 11.04 -13.60
C PHE A 176 -0.63 11.66 -14.96
N MET A 177 0.37 12.52 -15.01
CA MET A 177 0.90 13.08 -16.26
C MET A 177 1.75 12.03 -16.97
N ALA A 178 1.57 11.93 -18.28
CA ALA A 178 2.43 11.15 -19.16
C ALA A 178 3.72 11.93 -19.41
N ALA A 179 4.87 11.31 -19.17
CA ALA A 179 6.15 11.87 -19.57
C ALA A 179 6.38 11.63 -21.07
N MET A 180 6.58 12.71 -21.82
CA MET A 180 7.13 12.74 -23.17
C MET A 180 8.59 13.23 -23.10
N GLU A 181 9.28 13.27 -24.25
CA GLU A 181 10.71 13.59 -24.32
C GLU A 181 11.06 14.99 -23.78
N ASP A 182 10.15 15.95 -23.98
CA ASP A 182 10.33 17.37 -23.64
C ASP A 182 9.26 17.92 -22.69
N ARG A 183 8.19 17.16 -22.43
CA ARG A 183 6.99 17.66 -21.73
C ARG A 183 6.25 16.60 -20.94
N HIS A 184 5.49 17.03 -19.95
CA HIS A 184 4.56 16.19 -19.22
C HIS A 184 3.13 16.53 -19.62
N TYR A 185 2.33 15.56 -20.04
CA TYR A 185 0.97 15.78 -20.52
C TYR A 185 -0.07 15.04 -19.67
N CYS A 186 -1.07 15.75 -19.16
CA CYS A 186 -2.19 15.13 -18.45
C CYS A 186 -3.25 14.64 -19.43
N GLY A 187 -3.45 13.32 -19.51
CA GLY A 187 -4.45 12.72 -20.39
C GLY A 187 -5.92 12.93 -19.99
N LYS A 188 -6.19 13.53 -18.81
CA LYS A 188 -7.56 13.82 -18.36
C LYS A 188 -7.97 15.26 -18.69
N CYS A 189 -7.06 16.21 -18.56
CA CYS A 189 -7.37 17.64 -18.73
C CYS A 189 -6.60 18.35 -19.82
N GLY A 190 -5.68 17.67 -20.49
CA GLY A 190 -4.83 18.27 -21.52
C GLY A 190 -3.74 19.20 -20.99
N TYR A 191 -3.63 19.38 -19.67
CA TYR A 191 -2.61 20.24 -19.07
C TYR A 191 -1.21 19.72 -19.37
N THR A 192 -0.33 20.61 -19.81
CA THR A 192 1.05 20.27 -20.21
C THR A 192 2.04 21.08 -19.36
N LEU A 193 3.12 20.43 -18.92
CA LEU A 193 4.22 20.99 -18.12
C LEU A 193 5.56 20.78 -18.83
#